data_AF-A0A1P8X414-F1
#
_entry.id   AF-A0A1P8X414-F1
#
_cell.length_a   1.000
_cell.length_b   1.000
_cell.length_c   1.000
_cell.angle_alpha   90.00
_cell.angle_beta   90.00
_cell.angle_gamma   90.00
#
_symmetry.space_group_name_H-M   'P 1'
#
loop_
_entity.id
_entity.type
_entity.pdbx_description
1 polymer ?
#
loop_
_entity_poly.entity_id
_entity_poly.type
_entity_poly.pdbx_seq_one_letter_code
_entity_poly.pdbx_strand_id
1 'polypeptide(L)' 'MTDKKPKLKLLVLSQPQRATLEGISNRRPQLPSDPVRDELAALGLVAQQGAKWTLTPTGKKVLAAGSNRRNSGGFSV' A
#
# COMPACT_ATOMS: atom_id res chain seq x y z
N MET A 1 29.16 -9.78 11.30
CA MET A 1 28.31 -8.85 10.53
C MET A 1 26.89 -9.37 10.58
N THR A 2 26.00 -8.76 11.35
CA THR A 2 24.58 -9.15 11.38
C THR A 2 23.79 -8.10 10.60
N ASP A 3 23.52 -8.39 9.34
CA ASP A 3 22.64 -7.62 8.47
C ASP A 3 21.24 -7.53 9.07
N LYS A 4 21.05 -6.54 9.95
CA LYS A 4 19.73 -6.06 10.34
C LYS A 4 19.11 -5.52 9.06
N LYS A 5 18.32 -6.37 8.37
CA LYS A 5 17.44 -5.96 7.27
C LYS A 5 16.84 -4.61 7.68
N PRO A 6 17.14 -3.51 6.96
CA PRO A 6 16.62 -2.21 7.33
C PRO A 6 15.11 -2.37 7.40
N LYS A 7 14.54 -2.16 8.59
CA LYS A 7 13.09 -2.08 8.76
C LYS A 7 12.67 -1.04 7.75
N LEU A 8 12.06 -1.47 6.65
CA LEU A 8 11.40 -0.61 5.68
C LEU A 8 10.64 0.38 6.54
N LYS A 9 11.07 1.66 6.55
CA LYS A 9 10.32 2.73 7.20
C LYS A 9 8.90 2.54 6.72
N LEU A 10 8.02 2.14 7.64
CA LEU A 10 6.64 1.82 7.28
C LEU A 10 6.10 3.11 6.67
N LEU A 11 5.86 3.10 5.36
CA LEU A 11 5.22 4.22 4.68
C LEU A 11 3.87 4.41 5.37
N VAL A 12 3.76 5.49 6.14
CA VAL A 12 2.51 5.87 6.81
C VAL A 12 1.65 6.51 5.73
N LEU A 13 0.78 5.69 5.13
CA LEU A 13 -0.19 6.16 4.15
C LEU A 13 -1.36 6.85 4.85
N SER A 14 -1.87 7.91 4.22
CA SER A 14 -3.13 8.53 4.62
C SER A 14 -4.30 7.55 4.43
N GLN A 15 -5.44 7.80 5.09
CA GLN A 15 -6.63 6.96 4.94
C GLN A 15 -7.12 6.86 3.48
N PRO A 16 -7.15 7.96 2.68
CA PRO A 16 -7.45 7.89 1.25
C PRO A 16 -6.44 7.03 0.46
N GLN A 17 -5.13 7.24 0.65
CA GLN A 17 -4.09 6.44 0.00
C GLN A 17 -4.26 4.94 0.25
N ARG A 18 -4.63 4.60 1.48
CA ARG A 18 -4.86 3.21 1.84
C ARG A 18 -6.14 2.64 1.25
N ALA A 19 -7.22 3.42 1.20
CA ALA A 19 -8.46 3.01 0.56
C ALA A 19 -8.27 2.76 -0.94
N THR A 20 -7.50 3.62 -1.62
CA THR A 20 -7.14 3.43 -3.04
C THR A 20 -6.28 2.18 -3.23
N LEU A 21 -5.27 1.95 -2.38
CA LEU A 21 -4.42 0.76 -2.41
C LEU A 21 -5.23 -0.55 -2.19
N GLU A 22 -6.17 -0.52 -1.23
CA GLU A 22 -7.13 -1.61 -0.97
C GLU A 22 -8.06 -1.84 -2.17
N GLY A 23 -8.57 -0.76 -2.78
CA GLY A 23 -9.40 -0.83 -3.98
C GLY A 23 -8.69 -1.49 -5.16
N ILE A 24 -7.43 -1.14 -5.39
CA ILE A 24 -6.58 -1.75 -6.42
C ILE A 24 -6.35 -3.24 -6.12
N SER A 25 -6.06 -3.60 -4.86
CA SER A 25 -5.92 -5.00 -4.43
C SER A 25 -7.17 -5.83 -4.71
N ASN A 26 -8.34 -5.25 -4.45
CA ASN A 26 -9.64 -5.87 -4.62
C ASN A 26 -10.15 -5.81 -6.07
N ARG A 27 -9.32 -5.37 -7.02
CA ARG A 27 -9.67 -5.21 -8.44
C ARG A 27 -10.94 -4.38 -8.66
N ARG A 28 -11.19 -3.40 -7.79
CA ARG A 28 -12.33 -2.48 -7.96
C ARG A 28 -12.14 -1.64 -9.23
N PRO A 29 -13.23 -1.27 -9.92
CA PRO A 29 -13.18 -0.29 -11.01
C PRO A 29 -12.50 0.99 -10.53
N GLN A 30 -11.51 1.47 -11.28
CA GLN A 30 -10.72 2.64 -10.91
C GLN A 30 -11.14 3.84 -11.76
N LEU A 31 -11.19 5.02 -11.13
CA LEU A 31 -11.42 6.25 -11.85
C LEU A 31 -10.24 6.54 -12.80
N PRO A 32 -10.48 7.14 -13.98
CA PRO A 32 -9.43 7.42 -14.96
C PRO A 32 -8.34 8.35 -14.42
N SER A 33 -8.70 9.30 -13.57
CA SER A 33 -7.78 10.17 -12.83
C SER A 33 -8.11 10.10 -11.35
N ASP A 34 -7.08 9.81 -10.55
CA ASP A 34 -7.17 9.87 -9.09
C ASP A 34 -5.81 10.38 -8.59
N PRO A 35 -5.72 11.60 -8.03
CA PRO A 35 -4.45 12.16 -7.56
C PRO A 35 -3.78 11.25 -6.51
N VAL A 36 -4.59 10.54 -5.72
CA VAL A 36 -4.09 9.60 -4.71
C VAL A 36 -3.39 8.41 -5.36
N ARG A 37 -3.88 7.95 -6.52
CA ARG A 37 -3.26 6.86 -7.27
C ARG A 37 -1.91 7.29 -7.86
N ASP A 38 -1.83 8.51 -8.38
CA ASP A 38 -0.59 9.05 -8.94
C ASP A 38 0.47 9.25 -7.84
N GLU A 39 0.06 9.68 -6.64
CA GLU A 39 0.93 9.68 -5.46
C GLU A 39 1.42 8.28 -5.09
N LEU A 40 0.54 7.27 -5.06
CA LEU A 40 0.92 5.89 -4.78
C LEU A 40 1.87 5.32 -5.86
N ALA A 41 1.73 5.78 -7.11
CA ALA A 41 2.60 5.43 -8.22
C ALA A 41 3.98 6.06 -8.05
N ALA A 42 4.03 7.35 -7.69
CA ALA A 42 5.27 8.07 -7.36
C ALA A 42 6.01 7.41 -6.18
N LEU A 43 5.28 6.85 -5.21
CA LEU A 43 5.84 6.08 -4.10
C LEU A 43 6.26 4.65 -4.49
N GLY A 44 6.04 4.23 -5.74
CA GLY A 44 6.38 2.88 -6.22
C GLY A 44 5.52 1.76 -5.60
N LEU A 45 4.35 2.10 -5.05
CA LEU A 45 3.43 1.13 -4.44
C LEU A 45 2.47 0.51 -5.45
N VAL A 46 2.16 1.25 -6.51
CA VAL A 46 1.34 0.79 -7.63
C VAL A 46 2.08 1.04 -8.93
N ALA A 47 1.80 0.19 -9.92
CA ALA A 47 2.33 0.33 -11.27
C ALA A 47 1.20 0.15 -12.28
N GLN A 48 1.27 0.92 -13.35
CA GLN A 48 0.38 0.76 -14.50
C GLN A 48 0.83 -0.45 -15.33
N GLN A 49 -0.05 -1.43 -15.47
CA GLN A 49 0.11 -2.60 -16.32
C GLN A 49 -0.93 -2.50 -17.45
N GLY A 50 -0.54 -1.81 -18.53
CA GLY A 50 -1.44 -1.50 -19.65
C GLY A 50 -2.56 -0.53 -19.23
N ALA A 51 -3.81 -0.91 -19.46
CA ALA A 51 -4.98 -0.11 -19.07
C ALA A 51 -5.37 -0.26 -17.59
N LYS A 52 -4.65 -1.05 -16.79
CA LYS A 52 -5.00 -1.38 -15.40
C LYS A 52 -3.87 -0.98 -14.47
N TRP A 53 -4.22 -0.61 -13.24
CA TRP A 53 -3.24 -0.42 -12.18
C TRP A 53 -3.17 -1.64 -11.29
N THR A 54 -1.96 -1.98 -10.88
CA THR A 54 -1.67 -3.16 -10.08
C THR A 54 -0.73 -2.82 -8.93
N LEU A 55 -0.79 -3.61 -7.86
CA LEU A 55 0.12 -3.46 -6.72
C LEU A 55 1.51 -4.00 -7.06
N THR A 56 2.53 -3.19 -6.78
CA THR A 56 3.91 -3.68 -6.79
C THR A 56 4.15 -4.61 -5.59
N PRO A 57 5.25 -5.40 -5.58
CA PRO A 57 5.62 -6.17 -4.41
C PRO A 57 5.74 -5.32 -3.14
N THR A 58 6.17 -4.07 -3.28
CA THR A 58 6.25 -3.09 -2.17
C THR A 58 4.85 -2.66 -1.72
N GLY A 59 3.95 -2.33 -2.66
CA GLY A 59 2.56 -1.99 -2.35
C GLY A 59 1.83 -3.09 -1.56
N LYS A 60 2.02 -4.35 -1.96
CA LYS A 60 1.46 -5.51 -1.23
C LYS A 60 1.99 -5.59 0.21
N LYS A 61 3.29 -5.36 0.42
CA LYS A 61 3.90 -5.36 1.76
C LYS A 61 3.38 -4.21 2.63
N VAL A 62 3.25 -3.01 2.07
CA VAL A 62 2.71 -1.84 2.78
C VAL A 62 1.24 -2.07 3.15
N LEU A 63 0.45 -2.62 2.24
CA LEU A 63 -0.94 -2.99 2.49
C LEU A 63 -1.05 -4.01 3.64
N ALA A 64 -0.24 -5.07 3.60
CA ALA A 64 -0.21 -6.10 4.64
C ALA A 64 0.28 -5.56 6.00
N ALA A 65 1.32 -4.73 6.02
CA ALA A 65 1.84 -4.09 7.23
C ALA A 65 0.79 -3.19 7.88
N GLY A 66 0.01 -2.50 7.05
CA GLY A 66 -1.15 -1.76 7.52
C GLY A 66 -2.23 -2.66 8.12
N SER A 67 -2.52 -3.81 7.51
CA SER A 67 -3.56 -4.75 7.97
C SER A 67 -3.27 -5.27 9.38
N ASN A 68 -1.99 -5.56 9.68
CA ASN A 68 -1.55 -5.97 11.01
C ASN A 68 -1.84 -4.94 12.11
N ARG A 69 -1.90 -3.64 11.77
CA ARG A 69 -2.24 -2.59 12.73
C ARG A 69 -3.73 -2.51 13.07
N ARG A 70 -4.62 -3.07 12.22
CA ARG A 70 -6.05 -3.25 12.56
C ARG A 70 -6.28 -4.51 13.39
N ASN A 71 -5.43 -5.53 13.25
CA ASN A 71 -5.46 -6.72 14.11
C ASN A 71 -4.77 -6.51 15.47
N SER A 72 -4.02 -5.42 15.65
CA SER A 72 -3.43 -5.03 16.93
C SER A 72 -4.42 -4.25 17.84
N GLY A 73 -5.72 -4.53 17.73
CA GLY A 73 -6.66 -4.33 18.84
C GLY A 73 -6.35 -5.22 20.05
N GLY A 74 -5.41 -6.17 19.91
CA GLY A 74 -4.72 -6.80 21.03
C GLY A 74 -3.53 -5.97 21.51
N PHE A 75 -3.77 -4.80 22.09
CA PHE A 75 -2.87 -4.31 23.15
C PHE A 75 -3.19 -5.14 24.40
N SER A 76 -2.51 -6.27 24.56
CA SER A 76 -2.18 -6.78 25.89
C SER A 76 -0.76 -6.31 26.17
N VAL A 77 -0.64 -5.13 26.78
CA VAL A 77 0.11 -4.78 28.01
C VAL A 77 0.01 -3.29 28.25
#